data_AF-A0AAN7TG17-F1
#
_entry.id   AF-A0AAN7TG17-F1
#
_cell.length_a   1.000
_cell.length_b   1.000
_cell.length_c   1.000
_cell.angle_alpha   90.00
_cell.angle_beta   90.00
_cell.angle_gamma   90.00
#
_symmetry.space_group_name_H-M   'P 1'
#
loop_
_entity.id
_entity.type
_entity.pdbx_description
1 polymer ?
#
loop_
_entity_poly.entity_id
_entity_poly.type
_entity_poly.pdbx_seq_one_letter_code
_entity_poly.pdbx_strand_id
1 'polypeptide(L)'
;MAAHAYPQERAYYYALNPRELKFKGGLDTKMVHVYEIDNLPYQGGLGTADSAASNRVSQTTPPGPSSEAITPQRTVSAIVKVYVVCNYSKLDPYETGGHVITKGRQEVSALAALNQAGCRYVPTLLTNFIVRWEDDGGIDWITRHYILMTKVPGVTMESDYSQLPRDEQQQARTAFNVAIRNVHDHGWDNGSHHSGNVIWNKGEDKCFIIDFERAHQSPLRFGSETAADWGML
;
A
#
# COMPACT_ATOMS: atom_id res chain seq x y z
N MET A 1 21.77 3.25 18.98
CA MET A 1 22.48 2.96 17.72
C MET A 1 21.60 3.36 16.55
N ALA A 2 22.17 3.82 15.43
CA ALA A 2 21.41 4.40 14.32
C ALA A 2 20.94 3.32 13.33
N ALA A 3 19.67 3.39 12.92
CA ALA A 3 19.13 2.53 11.87
C ALA A 3 19.94 2.69 10.55
N HIS A 4 20.42 1.57 10.01
CA HIS A 4 20.99 1.48 8.68
C HIS A 4 19.85 1.40 7.65
N ALA A 5 19.23 2.54 7.34
CA ALA A 5 18.33 2.71 6.20
C ALA A 5 19.09 3.38 5.04
N TYR A 6 18.81 2.98 3.79
CA TYR A 6 19.40 3.61 2.60
C TYR A 6 18.99 5.10 2.51
N PRO A 7 19.75 5.97 1.82
CA PRO A 7 19.48 7.42 1.79
C PRO A 7 18.06 7.80 1.34
N GLN A 8 17.48 7.05 0.38
CA GLN A 8 16.11 7.27 -0.10
C GLN A 8 15.06 6.82 0.93
N GLU A 9 15.27 5.67 1.57
CA GLU A 9 14.41 5.17 2.65
C GLU A 9 14.44 6.11 3.86
N ARG A 10 15.60 6.73 4.14
CA ARG A 10 15.73 7.78 5.15
C ARG A 10 14.86 8.98 4.82
N ALA A 11 14.80 9.45 3.58
CA ALA A 11 13.96 10.58 3.22
C ALA A 11 12.46 10.31 3.50
N TYR A 12 11.97 9.13 3.12
CA TYR A 12 10.58 8.72 3.44
C TYR A 12 10.36 8.51 4.93
N TYR A 13 11.32 7.89 5.61
CA TYR A 13 11.27 7.66 7.05
C TYR A 13 11.26 8.97 7.85
N TYR A 14 12.03 9.98 7.44
CA TYR A 14 12.04 11.30 8.07
C TYR A 14 10.80 12.12 7.71
N ALA A 15 10.27 11.99 6.48
CA ALA A 15 8.98 12.59 6.11
C ALA A 15 7.82 12.03 6.95
N LEU A 16 7.93 10.77 7.37
CA LEU A 16 6.98 10.09 8.25
C LEU A 16 7.14 10.43 9.74
N ASN A 17 7.99 11.40 10.10
CA ASN A 17 8.38 11.81 11.46
C ASN A 17 7.78 10.95 12.59
N PRO A 18 8.40 9.80 12.93
CA PRO A 18 7.79 8.81 13.82
C PRO A 18 7.53 9.31 15.24
N ARG A 19 8.07 10.49 15.63
CA ARG A 19 7.78 11.14 16.92
C ARG A 19 6.38 11.76 16.98
N GLU A 20 5.73 12.00 15.85
CA GLU A 20 4.39 12.63 15.78
C GLU A 20 3.27 11.63 15.50
N LEU A 21 3.59 10.37 15.23
CA LEU A 21 2.62 9.29 15.07
C LEU A 21 2.04 8.94 16.45
N LYS A 22 1.02 9.68 16.89
CA LYS A 22 0.35 9.47 18.17
C LYS A 22 -0.38 8.14 18.17
N PHE A 23 0.09 7.24 19.02
CA PHE A 23 -0.47 5.92 19.28
C PHE A 23 -1.86 6.02 19.93
N LYS A 24 -2.84 5.33 19.37
CA LYS A 24 -4.15 5.04 20.00
C LYS A 24 -4.52 3.59 19.67
N GLY A 25 -4.16 2.62 20.52
CA GLY A 25 -4.59 1.23 20.33
C GLY A 25 -4.09 0.29 21.42
N GLY A 26 -4.92 -0.68 21.82
CA GLY A 26 -4.55 -1.75 22.76
C GLY A 26 -3.77 -2.88 22.08
N LEU A 27 -3.23 -3.78 22.89
CA LEU A 27 -2.44 -4.96 22.50
C LEU A 27 -3.28 -5.95 21.66
N ASP A 28 -3.41 -5.67 20.38
CA ASP A 28 -3.86 -6.64 19.39
C ASP A 28 -2.67 -7.05 18.51
N THR A 29 -2.53 -8.35 18.25
CA THR A 29 -1.35 -8.93 17.58
C THR A 29 -1.18 -8.50 16.12
N LYS A 30 -2.14 -7.74 15.59
CA LYS A 30 -2.13 -7.13 14.27
C LYS A 30 -2.31 -5.62 14.37
N MET A 31 -1.20 -4.89 14.56
CA MET A 31 -1.21 -3.43 14.43
C MET A 31 -0.90 -3.05 12.98
N VAL A 32 -1.95 -2.70 12.23
CA VAL A 32 -1.82 -2.00 10.94
C VAL A 32 -2.11 -0.53 11.17
N HIS A 33 -1.13 0.32 10.91
CA HIS A 33 -1.33 1.76 10.95
C HIS A 33 -1.43 2.30 9.53
N VAL A 34 -2.39 3.21 9.32
CA VAL A 34 -2.63 3.87 8.04
C VAL A 34 -2.38 5.36 8.23
N TYR A 35 -1.45 5.92 7.44
CA TYR A 35 -1.14 7.35 7.45
C TYR A 35 -1.39 7.94 6.07
N GLU A 36 -1.96 9.14 6.03
CA GLU A 36 -2.09 9.91 4.80
C GLU A 36 -0.94 10.90 4.69
N ILE A 37 -0.33 10.99 3.51
CA ILE A 37 0.69 11.98 3.19
C ILE A 37 0.23 12.77 1.98
N ASP A 38 0.07 14.08 2.14
CA ASP A 38 -0.21 14.97 1.02
C ASP A 38 1.08 15.57 0.47
N ASN A 39 1.05 15.89 -0.83
CA ASN A 39 2.13 16.57 -1.54
C ASN A 39 3.47 15.82 -1.57
N LEU A 40 3.45 14.48 -1.60
CA LEU A 40 4.66 13.68 -1.68
C LEU A 40 5.35 13.90 -3.03
N PRO A 41 6.63 14.32 -3.08
CA PRO A 41 7.36 14.47 -4.33
C PRO A 41 7.49 13.12 -5.05
N TYR A 42 7.06 13.04 -6.31
CA TYR A 42 7.13 11.82 -7.09
C TYR A 42 8.05 11.98 -8.30
N GLN A 43 9.13 11.20 -8.33
CA GLN A 43 10.02 11.08 -9.48
C GLN A 43 9.68 9.75 -10.16
N GLY A 44 8.87 9.79 -11.23
CA GLY A 44 8.25 8.60 -11.82
C GLY A 44 9.20 7.44 -12.11
N GLY A 45 8.79 6.23 -11.73
CA GLY A 45 9.49 4.97 -12.03
C GLY A 45 9.30 3.91 -10.93
N LEU A 46 8.67 2.79 -11.27
CA LEU A 46 8.72 1.56 -10.47
C LEU A 46 10.11 0.92 -10.67
N GLY A 47 11.11 1.44 -9.94
CA GLY A 47 12.36 0.71 -9.76
C GLY A 47 12.10 -0.44 -8.78
N THR A 48 12.03 -1.67 -9.27
CA THR A 48 12.02 -2.86 -8.41
C THR A 48 13.29 -2.86 -7.57
N ALA A 49 13.16 -2.98 -6.25
CA ALA A 49 14.26 -2.88 -5.28
C ALA A 49 15.33 -4.00 -5.38
N ASP A 50 15.27 -4.89 -6.39
CA ASP A 50 16.22 -5.99 -6.57
C ASP A 50 17.47 -5.64 -7.40
N SER A 51 17.57 -4.43 -7.96
CA SER A 51 18.76 -4.01 -8.73
C SER A 51 19.70 -3.11 -7.91
N ALA A 52 20.23 -3.63 -6.80
CA ALA A 52 21.36 -3.04 -6.08
C ALA A 52 22.68 -3.69 -6.51
N ALA A 53 23.06 -3.53 -7.78
CA ALA A 53 24.41 -3.88 -8.23
C ALA A 53 24.88 -2.97 -9.38
N SER A 54 25.99 -2.27 -9.10
CA SER A 54 26.90 -1.63 -10.06
C SER A 54 26.43 -0.33 -10.73
N ASN A 55 26.76 0.80 -10.10
CA ASN A 55 27.10 2.02 -10.83
C ASN A 55 28.48 2.50 -10.38
N ARG A 56 29.49 2.20 -11.21
CA ARG A 56 30.87 2.69 -11.09
C ARG A 56 30.91 4.11 -11.67
N VAL A 57 30.93 5.11 -10.79
CA VAL A 57 31.00 6.53 -11.16
C VAL A 57 32.40 6.82 -11.73
N SER A 58 32.46 7.14 -13.03
CA SER A 58 33.61 7.81 -13.64
C SER A 58 33.39 9.31 -13.48
N GLN A 59 34.34 9.99 -12.83
CA GLN A 59 34.32 11.44 -12.67
C GLN A 59 34.69 12.10 -14.00
N THR A 60 33.77 12.89 -14.56
CA THR A 60 34.06 13.89 -15.58
C THR A 60 33.61 15.27 -15.10
N THR A 61 34.43 16.26 -15.41
CA THR A 61 34.42 17.69 -15.01
C THR A 61 33.04 18.38 -15.08
N PRO A 62 32.79 19.41 -14.24
CA PRO A 62 31.48 20.04 -14.13
C PRO A 62 31.21 20.98 -15.31
N PRO A 63 30.03 20.92 -15.95
CA PRO A 63 29.58 21.97 -16.85
C PRO A 63 29.20 23.23 -16.05
N GLY A 64 29.40 24.41 -16.67
CA GLY A 64 29.06 25.71 -16.10
C GLY A 64 27.54 25.87 -15.85
N PRO A 65 27.12 26.94 -15.13
CA PRO A 65 25.74 27.11 -14.68
C PRO A 65 24.80 27.37 -15.86
N SER A 66 24.19 26.31 -16.39
CA SER A 66 23.01 26.41 -17.23
C SER A 66 21.81 26.79 -16.36
N SER A 67 21.08 27.82 -16.75
CA SER A 67 19.78 28.16 -16.17
C SER A 67 18.75 27.09 -16.56
N GLU A 68 18.81 25.93 -15.92
CA GLU A 68 17.79 24.90 -16.10
C GLU A 68 16.50 25.40 -15.44
N ALA A 69 15.47 25.56 -16.26
CA ALA A 69 14.13 25.85 -15.78
C ALA A 69 13.71 24.73 -14.82
N ILE A 70 13.46 25.09 -13.56
CA ILE A 70 12.95 24.17 -12.54
C ILE A 70 11.61 23.66 -13.03
N THR A 71 11.59 22.44 -13.57
CA THR A 71 10.34 21.80 -13.98
C THR A 71 9.54 21.54 -12.71
N PRO A 72 8.28 21.99 -12.61
CA PRO A 72 7.48 21.78 -11.41
C PRO A 72 7.41 20.30 -11.08
N GLN A 73 7.89 19.95 -9.89
CA GLN A 73 7.93 18.58 -9.41
C GLN A 73 6.49 18.12 -9.16
N ARG A 74 6.09 17.01 -9.81
CA ARG A 74 4.76 16.45 -9.58
C ARG A 74 4.67 15.92 -8.15
N THR A 75 3.56 16.22 -7.50
CA THR A 75 3.24 15.69 -6.17
C THR A 75 2.08 14.70 -6.24
N VAL A 76 2.03 13.78 -5.28
CA VAL A 76 0.94 12.80 -5.13
C VAL A 76 0.49 12.74 -3.67
N SER A 77 -0.80 12.45 -3.44
CA SER A 77 -1.27 12.01 -2.12
C SER A 77 -1.05 10.51 -1.99
N ALA A 78 -0.55 10.08 -0.83
CA ALA A 78 -0.16 8.71 -0.56
C ALA A 78 -0.78 8.19 0.74
N ILE A 79 -0.93 6.87 0.80
CA ILE A 79 -1.27 6.10 1.99
C ILE A 79 -0.06 5.26 2.37
N VAL A 80 0.27 5.26 3.66
CA VAL A 80 1.30 4.40 4.24
C VAL A 80 0.61 3.38 5.11
N LYS A 81 0.72 2.10 4.76
CA LYS A 81 0.39 0.99 5.65
C LYS A 81 1.64 0.52 6.37
N VAL A 82 1.55 0.37 7.69
CA VAL A 82 2.64 -0.12 8.52
C VAL A 82 2.22 -1.38 9.23
N TYR A 83 2.84 -2.50 8.86
CA TYR A 83 2.70 -3.77 9.53
C TYR A 83 3.79 -3.90 10.59
N VAL A 84 3.40 -4.01 11.87
CA VAL A 84 4.34 -4.11 12.99
C VAL A 84 4.38 -5.53 13.51
N VAL A 85 5.58 -6.11 13.57
CA VAL A 85 5.86 -7.39 14.21
C VAL A 85 6.80 -7.17 15.38
N CYS A 86 6.29 -7.43 16.57
CA CYS A 86 7.10 -7.53 17.77
C CYS A 86 7.46 -9.01 17.95
N ASN A 87 8.76 -9.34 17.91
CA ASN A 87 9.19 -10.64 18.39
C ASN A 87 9.22 -10.57 19.92
N TYR A 88 8.10 -10.86 20.57
CA TYR A 88 8.14 -11.16 21.98
C TYR A 88 8.73 -12.55 22.10
N SER A 89 9.98 -12.65 22.53
CA SER A 89 10.67 -13.90 22.91
C SER A 89 9.94 -14.77 23.95
N LYS A 90 8.72 -14.37 24.36
CA LYS A 90 7.81 -15.05 25.31
C LYS A 90 6.47 -15.49 24.69
N LEU A 91 6.23 -15.19 23.41
CA LEU A 91 5.09 -15.71 22.65
C LEU A 91 5.64 -16.77 21.69
N ASP A 92 4.90 -17.87 21.50
CA ASP A 92 5.33 -19.00 20.68
C ASP A 92 5.88 -18.53 19.32
N PRO A 93 7.16 -18.85 18.98
CA PRO A 93 7.82 -18.40 17.76
C PRO A 93 7.11 -18.87 16.47
N TYR A 94 6.17 -19.82 16.57
CA TYR A 94 5.38 -20.29 15.44
C TYR A 94 4.05 -19.54 15.23
N GLU A 95 3.52 -18.82 16.22
CA GLU A 95 2.12 -18.38 16.15
C GLU A 95 1.88 -16.96 15.64
N THR A 96 2.85 -16.03 15.68
CA THR A 96 2.50 -14.59 15.46
C THR A 96 3.45 -13.78 14.58
N GLY A 97 4.76 -14.05 14.60
CA GLY A 97 5.73 -13.20 13.89
C GLY A 97 5.75 -13.35 12.35
N GLY A 98 5.60 -14.58 11.86
CA GLY A 98 5.63 -14.85 10.41
C GLY A 98 4.37 -14.35 9.68
N HIS A 99 3.21 -14.38 10.33
CA HIS A 99 1.93 -14.09 9.67
C HIS A 99 1.74 -12.61 9.30
N VAL A 100 2.26 -11.68 10.09
CA VAL A 100 2.07 -10.25 9.81
C VAL A 100 3.02 -9.75 8.71
N ILE A 101 4.27 -10.20 8.67
CA ILE A 101 5.19 -9.89 7.55
C ILE A 101 4.73 -10.57 6.25
N THR A 102 4.15 -11.78 6.33
CA THR A 102 3.63 -12.46 5.13
C THR A 102 2.46 -11.70 4.51
N LYS A 103 1.56 -11.12 5.32
CA LYS A 103 0.49 -10.24 4.84
C LYS A 103 1.00 -9.00 4.11
N GLY A 104 1.96 -8.29 4.70
CA GLY A 104 2.56 -7.13 4.05
C GLY A 104 3.27 -7.50 2.75
N ARG A 105 3.97 -8.65 2.72
CA ARG A 105 4.57 -9.19 1.48
C ARG A 105 3.55 -9.60 0.43
N GLN A 106 2.43 -10.19 0.84
CA GLN A 106 1.31 -10.54 -0.06
C GLN A 106 0.72 -9.30 -0.71
N GLU A 107 0.44 -8.26 0.08
CA GLU A 107 -0.06 -6.99 -0.46
C GLU A 107 0.93 -6.35 -1.44
N VAL A 108 2.23 -6.30 -1.10
CA VAL A 108 3.27 -5.81 -2.01
C VAL A 108 3.32 -6.62 -3.30
N SER A 109 3.29 -7.94 -3.22
CA SER A 109 3.35 -8.83 -4.40
C SER A 109 2.14 -8.62 -5.32
N ALA A 110 0.93 -8.60 -4.75
CA ALA A 110 -0.30 -8.39 -5.49
C ALA A 110 -0.33 -7.02 -6.16
N LEU A 111 -0.07 -5.95 -5.40
CA LEU A 111 -0.08 -4.59 -5.95
C LEU A 111 1.01 -4.40 -7.02
N ALA A 112 2.22 -4.90 -6.80
CA ALA A 112 3.29 -4.82 -7.79
C ALA A 112 2.90 -5.52 -9.10
N ALA A 113 2.38 -6.75 -9.02
CA ALA A 113 1.94 -7.50 -10.19
C ALA A 113 0.77 -6.81 -10.93
N LEU A 114 -0.24 -6.35 -10.19
CA LEU A 114 -1.39 -5.64 -10.75
C LEU A 114 -0.99 -4.31 -11.40
N ASN A 115 -0.11 -3.52 -10.76
CA ASN A 115 0.37 -2.27 -11.33
C ASN A 115 1.26 -2.50 -12.55
N GLN A 116 2.14 -3.51 -12.53
CA GLN A 116 2.97 -3.88 -13.67
C GLN A 116 2.11 -4.30 -14.88
N ALA A 117 0.99 -4.99 -14.62
CA ALA A 117 0.05 -5.38 -15.67
C ALA A 117 -0.90 -4.25 -16.12
N GLY A 118 -0.82 -3.06 -15.50
CA GLY A 118 -1.63 -1.90 -15.87
C GLY A 118 -3.05 -1.90 -15.29
N CYS A 119 -3.32 -2.69 -14.24
CA CYS A 119 -4.62 -2.64 -13.55
C CYS A 119 -4.82 -1.27 -12.90
N ARG A 120 -5.80 -0.53 -13.42
CA ARG A 120 -6.11 0.85 -12.98
C ARG A 120 -7.08 0.92 -11.80
N TYR A 121 -7.56 -0.21 -11.30
CA TYR A 121 -8.62 -0.32 -10.28
C TYR A 121 -8.08 -0.65 -8.89
N VAL A 122 -6.77 -0.48 -8.69
CA VAL A 122 -6.08 -0.67 -7.42
C VAL A 122 -5.16 0.52 -7.12
N PRO A 123 -4.78 0.76 -5.85
CA PRO A 123 -3.73 1.70 -5.53
C PRO A 123 -2.43 1.40 -6.31
N THR A 124 -1.71 2.45 -6.68
CA THR A 124 -0.35 2.29 -7.22
C THR A 124 0.63 2.14 -6.07
N LEU A 125 1.34 1.02 -6.01
CA LEU A 125 2.47 0.81 -5.12
C LEU A 125 3.58 1.78 -5.51
N LEU A 126 3.98 2.64 -4.58
CA LEU A 126 5.07 3.60 -4.76
C LEU A 126 6.40 3.00 -4.33
N THR A 127 6.43 2.40 -3.14
CA THR A 127 7.60 1.69 -2.60
C THR A 127 7.20 0.85 -1.39
N ASN A 128 8.08 -0.02 -0.93
CA ASN A 128 7.97 -0.66 0.37
C ASN A 128 9.37 -0.90 0.96
N PHE A 129 9.48 -0.90 2.27
CA PHE A 129 10.75 -1.16 2.96
C PHE A 129 10.51 -1.75 4.34
N ILE A 130 11.48 -2.50 4.84
CA ILE A 130 11.42 -3.16 6.15
C ILE A 130 12.47 -2.53 7.05
N VAL A 131 12.04 -2.02 8.20
CA VAL A 131 12.94 -1.49 9.23
C VAL A 131 12.95 -2.42 10.42
N ARG A 132 14.15 -2.81 10.86
CA ARG A 132 14.37 -3.56 12.09
C ARG A 132 14.93 -2.64 13.16
N TRP A 133 14.32 -2.68 14.34
CA TRP A 133 14.74 -1.93 15.51
C TRP A 133 15.20 -2.91 16.56
N GLU A 134 16.43 -2.72 17.05
CA GLU A 134 16.91 -3.34 18.26
C GLU A 134 16.45 -2.47 19.43
N ASP A 135 15.73 -3.06 20.39
CA ASP A 135 15.48 -2.40 21.65
C ASP A 135 16.80 -2.31 22.44
N ASP A 136 17.01 -1.20 23.15
CA ASP A 136 18.27 -0.92 23.87
C ASP A 136 18.54 -1.90 25.03
N GLY A 137 17.53 -2.71 25.39
CA GLY A 137 17.63 -3.84 26.32
C GLY A 137 18.08 -5.18 25.73
N GLY A 138 18.32 -5.29 24.41
CA GLY A 138 19.01 -6.43 23.79
C GLY A 138 18.25 -7.77 23.72
N ILE A 139 16.96 -7.83 24.06
CA ILE A 139 16.18 -9.08 24.09
C ILE A 139 15.10 -9.14 23.01
N ASP A 140 14.56 -8.00 22.57
CA ASP A 140 13.45 -7.96 21.61
C ASP A 140 13.79 -7.06 20.40
N TRP A 141 13.44 -7.54 19.21
CA TRP A 141 13.49 -6.74 17.98
C TRP A 141 12.09 -6.47 17.47
N ILE A 142 11.87 -5.25 16.98
CA ILE A 142 10.63 -4.85 16.32
C ILE A 142 10.92 -4.74 14.83
N THR A 143 10.23 -5.54 14.02
CA THR A 143 10.24 -5.40 12.57
C THR A 143 9.01 -4.63 12.11
N ARG A 144 9.20 -3.61 11.29
CA ARG A 144 8.12 -2.84 10.67
C ARG A 144 8.24 -2.94 9.16
N HIS A 145 7.18 -3.38 8.49
CA HIS A 145 7.08 -3.34 7.03
C HIS A 145 6.21 -2.16 6.64
N TYR A 146 6.83 -1.18 5.99
CA TYR A 146 6.18 0.01 5.47
C TYR A 146 5.84 -0.24 4.01
N ILE A 147 4.57 -0.03 3.65
CA ILE A 147 4.07 -0.12 2.29
C ILE A 147 3.48 1.25 1.95
N LEU A 148 4.08 1.91 0.97
CA LEU A 148 3.67 3.22 0.49
C LEU A 148 2.96 3.06 -0.85
N MET A 149 1.73 3.54 -0.93
CA MET A 149 0.89 3.47 -2.14
C MET A 149 0.14 4.78 -2.36
N THR A 150 -0.41 5.01 -3.55
CA THR A 150 -1.22 6.20 -3.82
C THR A 150 -2.51 6.18 -3.01
N LYS A 151 -2.91 7.34 -2.48
CA LYS A 151 -4.28 7.55 -1.99
C LYS A 151 -5.21 7.60 -3.19
N VAL A 152 -6.22 6.73 -3.20
CA VAL A 152 -7.25 6.74 -4.24
C VAL A 152 -8.37 7.72 -3.85
N PRO A 153 -8.96 8.45 -4.80
CA PRO A 153 -10.08 9.33 -4.53
C PRO A 153 -11.37 8.53 -4.25
N GLY A 154 -12.29 9.11 -3.47
CA GLY A 154 -13.62 8.56 -3.27
C GLY A 154 -13.99 8.35 -1.81
N VAL A 155 -15.06 7.60 -1.59
CA VAL A 155 -15.60 7.22 -0.27
C VAL A 155 -15.62 5.70 -0.12
N THR A 156 -15.45 5.21 1.11
CA THR A 156 -15.60 3.78 1.40
C THR A 156 -17.05 3.33 1.27
N MET A 157 -17.27 2.10 0.80
CA MET A 157 -18.60 1.55 0.59
C MET A 157 -19.19 0.87 1.84
N GLU A 158 -18.49 0.83 2.98
CA GLU A 158 -18.99 0.19 4.20
C GLU A 158 -20.05 1.01 4.93
N SER A 159 -19.73 2.24 5.33
CA SER A 159 -20.62 3.05 6.17
C SER A 159 -21.66 3.83 5.36
N ASP A 160 -21.27 4.32 4.18
CA ASP A 160 -22.01 5.38 3.50
C ASP A 160 -22.91 4.84 2.39
N TYR A 161 -22.67 3.61 1.92
CA TYR A 161 -23.36 3.06 0.76
C TYR A 161 -24.87 2.94 0.94
N SER A 162 -25.33 2.45 2.10
CA SER A 162 -26.76 2.31 2.39
C SER A 162 -27.50 3.66 2.46
N GLN A 163 -26.76 4.76 2.67
CA GLN A 163 -27.28 6.12 2.71
C GLN A 163 -27.33 6.79 1.33
N LEU A 164 -26.70 6.19 0.32
CA LEU A 164 -26.73 6.72 -1.04
C LEU A 164 -28.14 6.59 -1.65
N PRO A 165 -28.55 7.53 -2.53
CA PRO A 165 -29.70 7.35 -3.40
C PRO A 165 -29.63 6.06 -4.22
N ARG A 166 -30.78 5.44 -4.54
CA ARG A 166 -30.83 4.13 -5.22
C ARG A 166 -30.13 4.10 -6.58
N ASP A 167 -30.20 5.19 -7.32
CA ASP A 167 -29.50 5.38 -8.58
C ASP A 167 -27.98 5.44 -8.39
N GLU A 168 -27.51 6.14 -7.36
CA GLU A 168 -26.09 6.17 -6.97
C GLU A 168 -25.58 4.81 -6.50
N GLN A 169 -26.38 4.08 -5.71
CA GLN A 169 -26.05 2.70 -5.34
C GLN A 169 -25.91 1.82 -6.59
N GLN A 170 -26.80 1.96 -7.57
CA GLN A 170 -26.73 1.20 -8.82
C GLN A 170 -25.50 1.56 -9.66
N GLN A 171 -25.12 2.84 -9.72
CA GLN A 171 -23.88 3.30 -10.36
C GLN A 171 -22.67 2.68 -9.67
N ALA A 172 -22.58 2.78 -8.35
CA ALA A 172 -21.48 2.22 -7.58
C ALA A 172 -21.36 0.69 -7.72
N ARG A 173 -22.48 -0.06 -7.74
CA ARG A 173 -22.47 -1.50 -8.04
C ARG A 173 -21.94 -1.80 -9.44
N THR A 174 -22.32 -0.98 -10.41
CA THR A 174 -21.87 -1.14 -11.80
C THR A 174 -20.36 -0.87 -11.90
N ALA A 175 -19.87 0.22 -11.30
CA ALA A 175 -18.45 0.55 -11.23
C ALA A 175 -17.64 -0.51 -10.45
N PHE A 176 -18.20 -1.06 -9.37
CA PHE A 176 -17.59 -2.16 -8.61
C PHE A 176 -17.44 -3.41 -9.48
N ASN A 177 -18.49 -3.86 -10.17
CA ASN A 177 -18.44 -5.04 -11.04
C ASN A 177 -17.36 -4.90 -12.13
N VAL A 178 -17.17 -3.68 -12.67
CA VAL A 178 -16.08 -3.42 -13.61
C VAL A 178 -14.70 -3.51 -12.93
N ALA A 179 -14.57 -2.95 -11.73
CA ALA A 179 -13.32 -2.95 -10.97
C ALA A 179 -12.88 -4.36 -10.57
N ILE A 180 -13.75 -5.14 -9.94
CA ILE A 180 -13.41 -6.49 -9.47
C ILE A 180 -13.12 -7.43 -10.63
N ARG A 181 -13.91 -7.36 -11.71
CA ARG A 181 -13.65 -8.12 -12.93
C ARG A 181 -12.28 -7.77 -13.52
N ASN A 182 -11.90 -6.49 -13.52
CA ASN A 182 -10.58 -6.10 -14.00
C ASN A 182 -9.45 -6.69 -13.13
N VAL A 183 -9.60 -6.71 -11.80
CA VAL A 183 -8.63 -7.36 -10.91
C VAL A 183 -8.53 -8.86 -11.20
N HIS A 184 -9.67 -9.55 -11.35
CA HIS A 184 -9.72 -10.97 -11.69
C HIS A 184 -9.16 -11.28 -13.09
N ASP A 185 -9.39 -10.43 -14.09
CA ASP A 185 -8.82 -10.57 -15.44
C ASP A 185 -7.28 -10.48 -15.43
N HIS A 186 -6.70 -9.87 -14.41
CA HIS A 186 -5.24 -9.87 -14.15
C HIS A 186 -4.76 -11.05 -13.29
N GLY A 187 -5.62 -12.02 -12.97
CA GLY A 187 -5.27 -13.28 -12.30
C GLY A 187 -5.12 -13.16 -10.79
N TRP A 188 -5.66 -12.13 -10.16
CA TRP A 188 -5.61 -11.92 -8.72
C TRP A 188 -6.99 -11.88 -8.11
N ASP A 189 -7.14 -12.47 -6.94
CA ASP A 189 -8.26 -12.22 -6.04
C ASP A 189 -7.78 -11.47 -4.80
N ASN A 190 -8.61 -10.58 -4.25
CA ASN A 190 -8.26 -9.77 -3.09
C ASN A 190 -8.22 -10.60 -1.79
N GLY A 191 -9.02 -11.66 -1.68
CA GLY A 191 -9.11 -12.55 -0.51
C GLY A 191 -9.79 -11.96 0.73
N SER A 192 -10.26 -10.71 0.67
CA SER A 192 -10.98 -10.00 1.74
C SER A 192 -12.24 -9.31 1.19
N HIS A 193 -13.25 -10.11 0.83
CA HIS A 193 -14.47 -9.63 0.17
C HIS A 193 -15.44 -8.93 1.15
N HIS A 194 -15.32 -7.62 1.30
CA HIS A 194 -16.30 -6.79 2.00
C HIS A 194 -16.28 -5.35 1.50
N SER A 195 -17.38 -4.63 1.64
CA SER A 195 -17.58 -3.28 1.12
C SER A 195 -16.58 -2.26 1.68
N GLY A 196 -16.04 -2.48 2.88
CA GLY A 196 -14.95 -1.66 3.44
C GLY A 196 -13.65 -1.66 2.62
N ASN A 197 -13.46 -2.67 1.75
CA ASN A 197 -12.34 -2.77 0.83
C ASN A 197 -12.64 -2.23 -0.57
N VAL A 198 -13.72 -1.46 -0.71
CA VAL A 198 -14.12 -0.80 -1.95
C VAL A 198 -14.20 0.70 -1.71
N ILE A 199 -13.46 1.48 -2.49
CA ILE A 199 -13.57 2.94 -2.53
C ILE A 199 -14.27 3.34 -3.83
N TRP A 200 -15.42 4.01 -3.75
CA TRP A 200 -16.12 4.52 -4.91
C TRP A 200 -15.84 6.01 -5.13
N ASN A 201 -15.30 6.33 -6.30
CA ASN A 201 -15.16 7.69 -6.80
C ASN A 201 -16.31 8.00 -7.75
N LYS A 202 -17.32 8.68 -7.22
CA LYS A 202 -18.48 9.16 -8.00
C LYS A 202 -18.08 10.06 -9.19
N GLY A 203 -17.05 10.89 -9.03
CA GLY A 203 -16.62 11.82 -10.08
C GLY A 203 -16.07 11.13 -11.32
N GLU A 204 -15.51 9.94 -11.16
CA GLU A 204 -14.96 9.12 -12.26
C GLU A 204 -15.85 7.91 -12.61
N ASP A 205 -16.97 7.73 -11.92
CA ASP A 205 -17.79 6.51 -11.94
C ASP A 205 -16.93 5.23 -11.85
N LYS A 206 -16.05 5.21 -10.84
CA LYS A 206 -15.00 4.20 -10.72
C LYS A 206 -14.85 3.71 -9.29
N CYS A 207 -14.76 2.40 -9.11
CA CYS A 207 -14.38 1.79 -7.84
C CYS A 207 -12.90 1.43 -7.82
N PHE A 208 -12.30 1.43 -6.64
CA PHE A 208 -10.97 0.90 -6.38
C PHE A 208 -11.10 -0.24 -5.37
N ILE A 209 -10.45 -1.37 -5.67
CA ILE A 209 -10.29 -2.48 -4.73
C ILE A 209 -9.03 -2.21 -3.92
N ILE A 210 -9.12 -2.31 -2.59
CA ILE A 210 -8.00 -2.06 -1.67
C ILE A 210 -7.78 -3.25 -0.73
N ASP A 211 -6.72 -3.17 0.08
CA ASP A 211 -6.39 -4.16 1.11
C ASP A 211 -6.10 -5.58 0.61
N PHE A 212 -4.99 -5.73 -0.12
CA PHE A 212 -4.55 -7.00 -0.72
C PHE A 212 -3.75 -7.89 0.24
N GLU A 213 -3.91 -7.73 1.55
CA GLU A 213 -3.14 -8.49 2.55
C GLU A 213 -3.50 -9.98 2.61
N ARG A 214 -4.59 -10.39 1.96
CA ARG A 214 -5.01 -11.79 1.80
C ARG A 214 -5.04 -12.23 0.34
N ALA A 215 -4.45 -11.41 -0.53
CA ALA A 215 -4.52 -11.63 -1.96
C ALA A 215 -3.79 -12.91 -2.35
N HIS A 216 -4.35 -13.57 -3.34
CA HIS A 216 -3.77 -14.78 -3.92
C HIS A 216 -3.98 -14.77 -5.42
N GLN A 217 -3.06 -15.42 -6.13
CA GLN A 217 -3.26 -15.65 -7.55
C GLN A 217 -4.41 -16.63 -7.71
N SER A 218 -5.37 -16.25 -8.54
CA SER A 218 -6.43 -17.15 -8.96
C SER A 218 -6.29 -17.43 -10.45
N PRO A 219 -6.08 -18.70 -10.85
CA PRO A 219 -6.09 -19.07 -12.26
C PRO A 219 -7.50 -19.08 -12.86
N LEU A 220 -8.54 -18.94 -12.04
CA LEU A 220 -9.92 -18.93 -12.50
C LEU A 220 -10.29 -17.50 -12.92
N ARG A 221 -10.82 -17.37 -14.14
CA ARG A 221 -11.60 -16.19 -14.54
C ARG A 221 -12.89 -16.21 -13.74
N PHE A 222 -12.84 -15.69 -12.52
CA PHE A 222 -14.02 -15.56 -11.70
C PHE A 222 -15.00 -14.60 -12.37
N GLY A 223 -16.25 -15.05 -12.48
CA GLY A 223 -17.37 -14.25 -12.98
C GLY A 223 -18.61 -14.40 -12.10
N SER A 224 -18.46 -15.00 -10.91
CA SER A 224 -19.56 -15.24 -9.98
C SER A 224 -19.56 -14.29 -8.79
N GLU A 225 -18.46 -13.58 -8.51
CA GLU A 225 -18.47 -12.57 -7.46
C GLU A 225 -19.30 -11.36 -7.91
N THR A 226 -20.27 -11.05 -7.08
CA THR A 226 -21.20 -9.95 -7.27
C THR A 226 -21.02 -8.93 -6.16
N ALA A 227 -21.54 -7.72 -6.39
CA ALA A 227 -21.63 -6.71 -5.34
C ALA A 227 -22.31 -7.25 -4.06
N ALA A 228 -23.24 -8.21 -4.18
CA ALA A 228 -23.90 -8.83 -3.04
C ALA A 228 -22.93 -9.65 -2.17
N ASP A 229 -21.97 -10.36 -2.77
CA ASP A 229 -20.96 -11.15 -2.05
C ASP A 229 -20.04 -10.26 -1.21
N TRP A 230 -19.91 -9.00 -1.60
CA TRP A 230 -19.15 -7.97 -0.90
C TRP A 230 -20.02 -7.13 0.06
N GLY A 231 -21.28 -7.52 0.29
CA GLY A 231 -22.19 -6.83 1.21
C GLY A 231 -22.79 -5.53 0.67
N MET A 232 -22.76 -5.30 -0.64
CA MET A 232 -23.31 -4.11 -1.30
C MET A 232 -24.76 -4.33 -1.79
N LEU A 233 -25.64 -4.72 -0.88
CA LEU A 233 -27.08 -4.94 -1.15
C LEU A 233 -27.89 -3.62 -1.18
#